data_AF-A0AAU7YXJ7-F1
#
_entry.id   AF-A0AAU7YXJ7-F1
#
_cell.length_a   1.000
_cell.length_b   1.000
_cell.length_c   1.000
_cell.angle_alpha   90.00
_cell.angle_beta   90.00
_cell.angle_gamma   90.00
#
_symmetry.space_group_name_H-M   'P 1'
#
loop_
_entity.id
_entity.type
_entity.pdbx_description
1 polymer ?
#
loop_
_entity_poly.entity_id
_entity_poly.type
_entity_poly.pdbx_seq_one_letter_code
_entity_poly.pdbx_strand_id
1 'polypeptide(L)'
;MAKTDKGQQEPNTVVLESEVGGTLPTKKPIKKKAATIKKKKAAKKKAAAGGGARGGKVKYPKDSILDSLRIPQAIIDQNAGEACTDREGAGYAKIGWTGETAVEISSALKYGLLERPSPGQIKPTDLTRKIVRPQDPKDKLIALRQAVMNAPVISEVYTKYRSENLPDSEFLVNTLVDSFSVPRDQVVEFIKVFTTTLKEAELLEELSNGKFRVLDVSSPADTSTQVGEEQIKKLSKGLTVAADDACFVMMPFANPIGGYYDSIYKPAIEKAKLKADRADADLYGTGKIIDQIWKGITSARVLLAELTNRNANVLYELGLAHALHKPVILVCSKANEGDVPFDLRHVRVIYYDKDDPFWGTKLLEKVAENILSVMQEPKDAVLFPEKK
;
A
#
# COMPACT_ATOMS: atom_id res chain seq x y z
N MET A 1 -44.11 -42.01 55.78
CA MET A 1 -42.68 -41.75 56.10
C MET A 1 -42.23 -40.64 55.15
N ALA A 2 -42.37 -39.34 55.47
CA ALA A 2 -41.47 -38.49 56.27
C ALA A 2 -40.01 -38.51 55.75
N LYS A 3 -39.29 -37.41 55.47
CA LYS A 3 -39.50 -35.95 55.56
C LYS A 3 -38.24 -35.27 54.96
N THR A 4 -38.41 -34.02 54.46
CA THR A 4 -37.46 -32.87 54.42
C THR A 4 -36.19 -32.96 53.55
N ASP A 5 -35.68 -31.92 52.89
CA ASP A 5 -35.85 -30.47 53.12
C ASP A 5 -35.62 -29.62 51.84
N LYS A 6 -36.22 -28.41 51.83
CA LYS A 6 -36.13 -27.37 50.78
C LYS A 6 -35.22 -26.22 51.24
N GLY A 7 -34.55 -25.56 50.31
CA GLY A 7 -33.97 -24.22 50.49
C GLY A 7 -34.23 -23.33 49.28
N GLN A 8 -35.08 -22.31 49.48
CA GLN A 8 -35.40 -21.20 48.58
C GLN A 8 -34.86 -19.91 49.21
N GLN A 9 -34.43 -18.93 48.40
CA GLN A 9 -34.62 -17.51 48.71
C GLN A 9 -34.39 -16.61 47.47
N GLU A 10 -35.42 -15.82 47.12
CA GLU A 10 -35.35 -14.59 46.32
C GLU A 10 -35.47 -13.35 47.27
N PRO A 11 -35.80 -12.12 46.80
CA PRO A 11 -34.90 -10.97 46.79
C PRO A 11 -35.33 -9.86 47.78
N ASN A 12 -34.47 -8.86 48.00
CA ASN A 12 -34.82 -7.72 48.85
C ASN A 12 -34.84 -6.39 48.07
N THR A 13 -35.98 -5.71 48.14
CA THR A 13 -36.18 -4.31 47.78
C THR A 13 -36.95 -3.60 48.90
N VAL A 14 -36.61 -2.31 49.08
CA VAL A 14 -37.36 -1.22 49.74
C VAL A 14 -37.22 -1.11 51.28
N VAL A 15 -36.86 0.07 51.79
CA VAL A 15 -37.75 1.01 52.51
C VAL A 15 -37.04 2.35 52.80
N LEU A 16 -37.78 3.43 52.50
CA LEU A 16 -37.59 4.84 52.87
C LEU A 16 -37.96 5.05 54.34
N GLU A 17 -37.25 5.92 55.07
CA GLU A 17 -37.87 6.72 56.13
C GLU A 17 -37.26 8.14 56.19
N SER A 18 -38.17 9.08 56.48
CA SER A 18 -38.06 10.53 56.54
C SER A 18 -38.35 10.98 57.97
N GLU A 19 -37.74 12.07 58.45
CA GLU A 19 -38.35 13.14 59.28
C GLU A 19 -37.25 14.20 59.62
N VAL A 20 -37.36 15.49 59.25
CA VAL A 20 -38.19 16.64 59.70
C VAL A 20 -37.56 17.48 60.83
N GLY A 21 -37.45 18.80 60.56
CA GLY A 21 -37.24 19.90 61.50
C GLY A 21 -36.30 20.96 60.91
N GLY A 22 -36.62 22.24 60.67
CA GLY A 22 -37.77 23.08 60.98
C GLY A 22 -37.26 24.45 61.48
N THR A 23 -37.37 25.53 60.68
CA THR A 23 -37.71 26.95 61.04
C THR A 23 -37.20 28.01 60.03
N LEU A 24 -38.07 28.99 59.77
CA LEU A 24 -37.95 30.30 59.08
C LEU A 24 -38.44 31.36 60.10
N PRO A 25 -38.48 32.71 59.89
CA PRO A 25 -37.83 33.64 58.93
C PRO A 25 -37.33 34.99 59.56
N THR A 26 -36.74 35.91 58.78
CA THR A 26 -36.88 37.39 58.99
C THR A 26 -36.81 38.20 57.68
N LYS A 27 -37.59 39.29 57.58
CA LYS A 27 -37.98 40.05 56.38
C LYS A 27 -37.22 41.39 56.14
N LYS A 28 -36.96 41.70 54.84
CA LYS A 28 -37.09 42.99 54.07
C LYS A 28 -36.16 44.20 54.38
N PRO A 29 -35.98 45.22 53.46
CA PRO A 29 -36.84 45.64 52.34
C PRO A 29 -36.17 46.00 50.97
N ILE A 30 -37.05 46.45 50.06
CA ILE A 30 -36.99 46.65 48.59
C ILE A 30 -36.46 48.04 48.19
N LYS A 31 -35.78 48.17 47.02
CA LYS A 31 -35.95 49.33 46.10
C LYS A 31 -35.91 48.91 44.61
N LYS A 32 -36.88 49.41 43.84
CA LYS A 32 -37.15 49.22 42.40
C LYS A 32 -36.45 50.29 41.54
N LYS A 33 -36.06 49.94 40.30
CA LYS A 33 -36.20 50.75 39.05
C LYS A 33 -36.33 49.77 37.87
N ALA A 34 -37.52 49.57 37.29
CA ALA A 34 -38.16 50.33 36.19
C ALA A 34 -37.59 49.98 34.80
N ALA A 35 -38.39 49.25 34.02
CA ALA A 35 -38.15 48.83 32.65
C ALA A 35 -38.66 49.87 31.63
N THR A 36 -38.14 49.84 30.40
CA THR A 36 -38.84 50.41 29.24
C THR A 36 -38.61 49.52 28.02
N ILE A 37 -39.71 48.98 27.48
CA ILE A 37 -39.80 48.19 26.25
C ILE A 37 -40.15 49.14 25.09
N LYS A 38 -39.50 49.02 23.92
CA LYS A 38 -40.11 49.40 22.64
C LYS A 38 -39.86 48.37 21.53
N LYS A 39 -40.92 48.22 20.74
CA LYS A 39 -41.31 47.17 19.80
C LYS A 39 -40.48 47.09 18.50
N LYS A 40 -40.45 45.88 17.95
CA LYS A 40 -40.15 45.49 16.56
C LYS A 40 -40.85 46.38 15.52
N LYS A 41 -40.12 46.71 14.44
CA LYS A 41 -40.66 46.89 13.09
C LYS A 41 -39.72 46.17 12.11
N ALA A 42 -40.28 45.30 11.28
CA ALA A 42 -39.58 44.63 10.18
C ALA A 42 -39.53 45.55 8.95
N ALA A 43 -38.38 45.61 8.26
CA ALA A 43 -38.29 45.95 6.85
C ALA A 43 -36.98 45.43 6.21
N LYS A 44 -37.17 44.54 5.21
CA LYS A 44 -36.37 44.17 4.04
C LYS A 44 -34.82 44.18 4.05
N LYS A 45 -34.31 42.97 3.76
CA LYS A 45 -32.98 42.59 3.23
C LYS A 45 -32.34 43.63 2.29
N LYS A 46 -31.06 43.92 2.54
CA LYS A 46 -30.03 44.11 1.50
C LYS A 46 -28.82 43.25 1.89
N ALA A 47 -28.36 42.45 0.94
CA ALA A 47 -27.23 41.55 1.09
C ALA A 47 -25.93 42.34 1.33
N ALA A 48 -25.17 41.91 2.33
CA ALA A 48 -23.74 42.19 2.45
C ALA A 48 -23.03 40.85 2.50
N ALA A 49 -22.02 40.72 1.64
CA ALA A 49 -21.36 39.50 1.22
C ALA A 49 -20.89 38.64 2.40
N GLY A 50 -21.13 37.33 2.27
CA GLY A 50 -20.78 36.33 3.26
C GLY A 50 -19.28 36.30 3.54
N GLY A 51 -18.95 36.26 4.83
CA GLY A 51 -17.62 35.93 5.30
C GLY A 51 -17.22 34.55 4.79
N GLY A 52 -16.02 34.48 4.21
CA GLY A 52 -15.43 33.24 3.72
C GLY A 52 -15.39 32.19 4.82
N ALA A 53 -15.96 31.02 4.53
CA ALA A 53 -15.81 29.84 5.36
C ALA A 53 -14.31 29.50 5.46
N ARG A 54 -13.81 29.36 6.69
CA ARG A 54 -12.49 28.76 6.93
C ARG A 54 -12.51 27.34 6.38
N GLY A 55 -11.75 27.10 5.31
CA GLY A 55 -11.71 25.84 4.57
C GLY A 55 -11.34 24.66 5.46
N GLY A 56 -11.98 23.52 5.21
CA GLY A 56 -11.63 22.25 5.84
C GLY A 56 -10.18 21.85 5.56
N LYS A 57 -9.62 20.98 6.42
CA LYS A 57 -8.25 20.45 6.27
C LYS A 57 -7.99 20.02 4.82
N VAL A 58 -6.96 20.61 4.20
CA VAL A 58 -6.53 20.28 2.85
C VAL A 58 -6.18 18.80 2.78
N LYS A 59 -6.85 18.06 1.88
CA LYS A 59 -6.74 16.60 1.80
C LYS A 59 -5.54 16.10 1.01
N TYR A 60 -4.81 16.95 0.28
CA TYR A 60 -3.72 16.56 -0.63
C TYR A 60 -2.51 17.54 -0.55
N PRO A 61 -1.33 17.21 -1.10
CA PRO A 61 -0.18 18.13 -1.15
C PRO A 61 -0.44 19.34 -2.06
N LYS A 62 0.01 20.54 -1.68
CA LYS A 62 -0.17 21.77 -2.49
C LYS A 62 1.03 22.10 -3.38
N ASP A 63 2.15 21.45 -3.12
CA ASP A 63 3.39 21.58 -3.87
C ASP A 63 3.73 20.22 -4.48
N SER A 64 4.55 20.22 -5.53
CA SER A 64 5.11 18.98 -6.10
C SER A 64 6.10 18.32 -5.12
N ILE A 65 6.64 17.15 -5.47
CA ILE A 65 7.63 16.48 -4.61
C ILE A 65 8.89 17.33 -4.54
N LEU A 66 9.42 17.79 -5.67
CA LEU A 66 10.67 18.55 -5.70
C LEU A 66 10.50 19.95 -5.10
N ASP A 67 9.35 20.60 -5.29
CA ASP A 67 9.07 21.89 -4.65
C ASP A 67 8.96 21.77 -3.12
N SER A 68 8.64 20.58 -2.61
CA SER A 68 8.57 20.28 -1.17
C SER A 68 9.91 19.85 -0.54
N LEU A 69 11.00 19.76 -1.31
CA LEU A 69 12.26 19.18 -0.82
C LEU A 69 13.19 20.18 -0.13
N ARG A 70 13.06 21.48 -0.36
CA ARG A 70 14.07 22.45 0.11
C ARG A 70 14.22 22.44 1.64
N ILE A 71 13.12 22.34 2.40
CA ILE A 71 13.16 22.28 3.87
C ILE A 71 13.72 20.94 4.37
N PRO A 72 13.19 19.76 3.96
CA PRO A 72 13.77 18.47 4.33
C PRO A 72 15.27 18.37 4.02
N GLN A 73 15.67 18.83 2.84
CA GLN A 73 17.06 18.82 2.41
C GLN A 73 17.94 19.69 3.29
N ALA A 74 17.49 20.90 3.61
CA ALA A 74 18.25 21.81 4.45
C ALA A 74 18.42 21.28 5.89
N ILE A 75 17.43 20.57 6.44
CA ILE A 75 17.56 19.92 7.75
C ILE A 75 18.63 18.81 7.68
N ILE A 76 18.72 18.05 6.59
CA ILE A 76 19.79 17.06 6.38
C ILE A 76 21.16 17.75 6.31
N ASP A 77 21.26 18.83 5.55
CA ASP A 77 22.54 19.49 5.28
C ASP A 77 23.06 20.28 6.49
N GLN A 78 22.18 20.96 7.22
CA GLN A 78 22.57 21.89 8.30
C GLN A 78 22.39 21.32 9.71
N ASN A 79 21.52 20.32 9.89
CA ASN A 79 21.20 19.72 11.19
C ASN A 79 21.37 18.19 11.19
N ALA A 80 22.15 17.63 10.26
CA ALA A 80 22.38 16.19 10.08
C ALA A 80 21.10 15.33 9.89
N GLY A 81 19.94 15.97 9.67
CA GLY A 81 18.64 15.31 9.59
C GLY A 81 18.01 15.01 10.96
N GLU A 82 18.48 15.65 12.04
CA GLU A 82 17.86 15.55 13.35
C GLU A 82 16.56 16.35 13.44
N ALA A 83 15.71 15.96 14.39
CA ALA A 83 14.41 16.61 14.59
C ALA A 83 14.60 18.10 14.96
N CYS A 84 13.77 18.95 14.38
CA CYS A 84 13.74 20.38 14.68
C CYS A 84 12.30 20.92 14.62
N THR A 85 12.09 22.15 15.08
CA THR A 85 10.80 22.84 14.88
C THR A 85 10.60 23.21 13.42
N ASP A 86 9.34 23.44 13.04
CA ASP A 86 8.98 23.91 11.69
C ASP A 86 9.72 25.22 11.31
N ARG A 87 9.94 26.12 12.28
CA ARG A 87 10.65 27.40 12.07
C ARG A 87 12.16 27.22 11.90
N GLU A 88 12.77 26.33 12.67
CA GLU A 88 14.19 26.00 12.51
C GLU A 88 14.42 25.34 11.16
N GLY A 89 13.54 24.43 10.72
CA GLY A 89 13.58 23.82 9.39
C GLY A 89 13.57 24.87 8.28
N ALA A 90 12.66 25.85 8.35
CA ALA A 90 12.64 27.00 7.45
C ALA A 90 13.94 27.82 7.51
N GLY A 91 14.47 28.05 8.72
CA GLY A 91 15.73 28.74 8.95
C GLY A 91 16.92 28.03 8.30
N TYR A 92 17.00 26.70 8.38
CA TYR A 92 18.03 25.91 7.71
C TYR A 92 17.97 26.07 6.19
N ALA A 93 16.76 26.15 5.63
CA ALA A 93 16.52 26.42 4.21
C ALA A 93 16.74 27.90 3.82
N LYS A 94 17.17 28.75 4.76
CA LYS A 94 17.41 30.19 4.58
C LYS A 94 16.17 30.94 4.07
N ILE A 95 14.99 30.49 4.47
CA ILE A 95 13.71 31.12 4.16
C ILE A 95 13.02 31.60 5.44
N GLY A 96 12.30 32.71 5.33
CA GLY A 96 11.49 33.21 6.44
C GLY A 96 10.27 32.32 6.69
N TRP A 97 9.76 32.32 7.92
CA TRP A 97 8.51 31.62 8.26
C TRP A 97 7.29 32.36 7.71
N THR A 98 6.63 31.79 6.70
CA THR A 98 5.38 32.33 6.12
C THR A 98 4.28 31.27 6.05
N GLY A 99 3.08 31.67 5.64
CA GLY A 99 1.99 30.73 5.35
C GLY A 99 2.36 29.73 4.24
N GLU A 100 3.10 30.17 3.23
CA GLU A 100 3.59 29.32 2.13
C GLU A 100 4.58 28.28 2.65
N THR A 101 5.51 28.67 3.53
CA THR A 101 6.44 27.75 4.19
C THR A 101 5.71 26.67 4.99
N ALA A 102 4.64 27.05 5.69
CA ALA A 102 3.82 26.09 6.44
C ALA A 102 3.07 25.13 5.51
N VAL A 103 2.63 25.60 4.34
CA VAL A 103 2.00 24.77 3.31
C VAL A 103 3.01 23.78 2.73
N GLU A 104 4.22 24.21 2.42
CA GLU A 104 5.28 23.32 1.91
C GLU A 104 5.64 22.22 2.91
N ILE A 105 5.79 22.54 4.20
CA ILE A 105 5.98 21.51 5.25
C ILE A 105 4.78 20.55 5.27
N SER A 106 3.57 21.06 5.11
CA SER A 106 2.37 20.23 5.01
C SER A 106 2.36 19.32 3.77
N SER A 107 2.90 19.77 2.64
CA SER A 107 3.08 18.99 1.42
C SER A 107 4.15 17.91 1.63
N ALA A 108 5.31 18.27 2.16
CA ALA A 108 6.40 17.35 2.49
C ALA A 108 5.98 16.23 3.45
N LEU A 109 5.18 16.54 4.48
CA LEU A 109 4.61 15.55 5.38
C LEU A 109 3.67 14.57 4.65
N LYS A 110 2.86 15.03 3.70
CA LYS A 110 1.94 14.19 2.94
C LYS A 110 2.66 13.27 1.94
N TYR A 111 3.77 13.71 1.38
CA TYR A 111 4.65 12.87 0.56
C TYR A 111 5.47 11.86 1.40
N GLY A 112 5.52 12.02 2.73
CA GLY A 112 6.38 11.24 3.61
C GLY A 112 7.86 11.65 3.53
N LEU A 113 8.16 12.84 3.03
CA LEU A 113 9.51 13.44 3.08
C LEU A 113 9.87 13.89 4.49
N LEU A 114 8.87 14.38 5.22
CA LEU A 114 8.98 14.67 6.65
C LEU A 114 8.08 13.72 7.44
N GLU A 115 8.46 13.52 8.70
CA GLU A 115 7.61 12.94 9.74
C GLU A 115 7.52 13.88 10.94
N ARG A 116 6.52 13.67 11.80
CA ARG A 116 6.38 14.38 13.09
C ARG A 116 6.70 13.43 14.24
N PRO A 117 7.96 13.36 14.72
CA PRO A 117 8.33 12.48 15.83
C PRO A 117 7.70 12.92 17.16
N SER A 118 7.39 14.20 17.31
CA SER A 118 6.64 14.75 18.44
C SER A 118 5.87 16.02 18.03
N PRO A 119 4.89 16.49 18.82
CA PRO A 119 4.11 17.68 18.49
C PRO A 119 5.02 18.90 18.26
N GLY A 120 4.88 19.53 17.09
CA GLY A 120 5.66 20.72 16.72
C GLY A 120 7.09 20.46 16.25
N GLN A 121 7.50 19.20 16.16
CA GLN A 121 8.78 18.79 15.58
C GLN A 121 8.56 18.16 14.19
N ILE A 122 9.55 18.33 13.33
CA ILE A 122 9.66 17.69 12.01
C ILE A 122 11.04 17.04 11.87
N LYS A 123 11.09 15.92 11.16
CA LYS A 123 12.34 15.22 10.85
C LYS A 123 12.30 14.68 9.41
N PRO A 124 13.39 14.82 8.62
CA PRO A 124 13.51 14.15 7.32
C PRO A 124 13.49 12.63 7.47
N THR A 125 12.75 11.95 6.59
CA THR A 125 12.68 10.49 6.56
C THR A 125 13.81 9.91 5.70
N ASP A 126 13.98 8.58 5.75
CA ASP A 126 14.88 7.87 4.82
C ASP A 126 14.48 8.08 3.35
N LEU A 127 13.19 8.34 3.08
CA LEU A 127 12.70 8.65 1.76
C LEU A 127 13.35 9.92 1.20
N THR A 128 13.45 10.98 2.02
CA THR A 128 14.17 12.20 1.63
C THR A 128 15.64 11.90 1.35
N ARG A 129 16.32 11.13 2.20
CA ARG A 129 17.74 10.78 2.00
C ARG A 129 17.96 10.07 0.66
N LYS A 130 17.08 9.15 0.28
CA LYS A 130 17.14 8.46 -1.03
C LYS A 130 16.94 9.39 -2.22
N ILE A 131 16.15 10.46 -2.08
CA ILE A 131 15.93 11.43 -3.16
C ILE A 131 17.12 12.36 -3.35
N VAL A 132 17.72 12.79 -2.24
CA VAL A 132 18.68 13.90 -2.23
C VAL A 132 20.15 13.46 -2.14
N ARG A 133 20.40 12.27 -1.57
CA ARG A 133 21.71 11.63 -1.45
C ARG A 133 21.61 10.15 -1.84
N PRO A 134 21.13 9.82 -3.05
CA PRO A 134 20.99 8.43 -3.51
C PRO A 134 22.33 7.70 -3.48
N GLN A 135 22.31 6.41 -3.14
CA GLN A 135 23.51 5.55 -3.16
C GLN A 135 23.53 4.65 -4.39
N ASP A 136 22.35 4.34 -4.95
CA ASP A 136 22.15 3.65 -6.22
C ASP A 136 21.50 4.60 -7.26
N PRO A 137 21.84 4.48 -8.57
CA PRO A 137 21.17 5.24 -9.62
C PRO A 137 19.63 5.18 -9.61
N LYS A 138 19.04 4.10 -9.09
CA LYS A 138 17.59 3.90 -9.02
C LYS A 138 16.94 4.42 -7.74
N ASP A 139 17.71 4.72 -6.69
CA ASP A 139 17.17 5.11 -5.37
C ASP A 139 16.26 6.33 -5.45
N LYS A 140 16.70 7.35 -6.20
CA LYS A 140 15.96 8.59 -6.34
C LYS A 140 14.61 8.35 -7.01
N LEU A 141 14.60 7.63 -8.12
CA LEU A 141 13.36 7.35 -8.87
C LEU A 141 12.38 6.50 -8.05
N ILE A 142 12.89 5.44 -7.37
CA ILE A 142 12.07 4.61 -6.48
C ILE A 142 11.46 5.45 -5.36
N ALA A 143 12.24 6.36 -4.76
CA ALA A 143 11.78 7.21 -3.67
C ALA A 143 10.75 8.26 -4.15
N LEU A 144 10.92 8.85 -5.33
CA LEU A 144 9.93 9.75 -5.93
C LEU A 144 8.60 9.02 -6.18
N ARG A 145 8.64 7.79 -6.71
CA ARG A 145 7.43 6.98 -6.91
C ARG A 145 6.75 6.59 -5.60
N GLN A 146 7.53 6.25 -4.57
CA GLN A 146 6.97 6.01 -3.22
C GLN A 146 6.32 7.28 -2.64
N ALA A 147 6.90 8.46 -2.87
CA ALA A 147 6.30 9.72 -2.43
C ALA A 147 4.92 9.95 -3.09
N VAL A 148 4.77 9.63 -4.38
CA VAL A 148 3.45 9.65 -5.07
C VAL A 148 2.44 8.73 -4.38
N MET A 149 2.86 7.52 -3.98
CA MET A 149 1.98 6.55 -3.32
C MET A 149 1.59 6.96 -1.89
N ASN A 150 2.47 7.68 -1.19
CA ASN A 150 2.18 8.23 0.14
C ASN A 150 1.21 9.41 0.09
N ALA A 151 1.22 10.18 -1.00
CA ALA A 151 0.45 11.42 -1.14
C ALA A 151 -1.06 11.15 -1.19
N PRO A 152 -1.85 11.61 -0.20
CA PRO A 152 -3.29 11.36 -0.18
C PRO A 152 -3.97 12.06 -1.36
N VAL A 153 -5.05 11.45 -1.85
CA VAL A 153 -5.76 11.81 -3.10
C VAL A 153 -4.92 11.65 -4.37
N ILE A 154 -3.66 12.09 -4.41
CA ILE A 154 -2.77 11.88 -5.56
C ILE A 154 -2.60 10.37 -5.83
N SER A 155 -2.33 9.57 -4.81
CA SER A 155 -2.18 8.12 -4.95
C SER A 155 -3.46 7.43 -5.43
N GLU A 156 -4.62 7.89 -4.97
CA GLU A 156 -5.93 7.37 -5.38
C GLU A 156 -6.24 7.69 -6.85
N VAL A 157 -5.98 8.93 -7.26
CA VAL A 157 -6.16 9.38 -8.66
C VAL A 157 -5.16 8.65 -9.57
N TYR A 158 -3.90 8.53 -9.16
CA TYR A 158 -2.90 7.74 -9.87
C TYR A 158 -3.38 6.28 -10.04
N THR A 159 -3.84 5.65 -8.96
CA THR A 159 -4.30 4.26 -8.98
C THR A 159 -5.49 4.05 -9.91
N LYS A 160 -6.41 5.02 -10.00
CA LYS A 160 -7.55 4.95 -10.91
C LYS A 160 -7.15 5.03 -12.37
N TYR A 161 -6.20 5.90 -12.71
CA TYR A 161 -5.83 6.17 -14.09
C TYR A 161 -4.55 5.48 -14.56
N ARG A 162 -3.88 4.68 -13.71
CA ARG A 162 -2.67 3.93 -14.11
C ARG A 162 -2.97 3.07 -15.34
N SER A 163 -2.08 3.10 -16.33
CA SER A 163 -2.24 2.49 -17.66
C SER A 163 -3.29 3.14 -18.58
N GLU A 164 -4.02 4.15 -18.13
CA GLU A 164 -5.02 4.88 -18.91
C GLU A 164 -4.53 6.27 -19.36
N ASN A 165 -5.22 6.83 -20.36
CA ASN A 165 -5.07 8.23 -20.72
C ASN A 165 -5.87 9.08 -19.73
N LEU A 166 -5.32 10.23 -19.34
CA LEU A 166 -6.11 11.21 -18.61
C LEU A 166 -7.28 11.69 -19.48
N PRO A 167 -8.51 11.74 -18.93
CA PRO A 167 -9.66 12.25 -19.66
C PRO A 167 -9.49 13.70 -20.08
N ASP A 168 -10.32 14.14 -21.04
CA ASP A 168 -10.43 15.56 -21.38
C ASP A 168 -10.83 16.39 -20.14
N SER A 169 -10.47 17.68 -20.16
CA SER A 169 -10.48 18.53 -18.97
C SER A 169 -11.81 18.55 -18.20
N GLU A 170 -12.95 18.51 -18.88
CA GLU A 170 -14.27 18.54 -18.23
C GLU A 170 -14.58 17.23 -17.47
N PHE A 171 -14.28 16.08 -18.06
CA PHE A 171 -14.49 14.77 -17.43
C PHE A 171 -13.56 14.54 -16.24
N LEU A 172 -12.29 14.97 -16.38
CA LEU A 172 -11.32 14.89 -15.30
C LEU A 172 -11.77 15.76 -14.12
N VAL A 173 -12.21 17.00 -14.37
CA VAL A 173 -12.72 17.91 -13.33
C VAL A 173 -13.89 17.29 -12.57
N ASN A 174 -14.89 16.76 -13.29
CA ASN A 174 -16.07 16.14 -12.65
C ASN A 174 -15.66 14.92 -11.81
N THR A 175 -14.76 14.08 -12.32
CA THR A 175 -14.29 12.91 -11.57
C THR A 175 -13.53 13.30 -10.29
N LEU A 176 -12.69 14.34 -10.36
CA LEU A 176 -11.94 14.84 -9.20
C LEU A 176 -12.86 15.38 -8.10
N VAL A 177 -13.94 16.08 -8.48
CA VAL A 177 -14.92 16.59 -7.51
C VAL A 177 -15.75 15.45 -6.93
N ASP A 178 -16.35 14.62 -7.79
CA ASP A 178 -17.39 13.68 -7.39
C ASP A 178 -16.83 12.40 -6.76
N SER A 179 -15.73 11.86 -7.31
CA SER A 179 -15.13 10.60 -6.85
C SER A 179 -14.04 10.81 -5.80
N PHE A 180 -13.26 11.89 -5.91
CA PHE A 180 -12.08 12.12 -5.05
C PHE A 180 -12.27 13.27 -4.06
N SER A 181 -13.46 13.89 -4.03
CA SER A 181 -13.80 14.97 -3.10
C SER A 181 -12.82 16.16 -3.16
N VAL A 182 -12.22 16.44 -4.33
CA VAL A 182 -11.40 17.64 -4.54
C VAL A 182 -12.34 18.84 -4.66
N PRO A 183 -12.20 19.89 -3.81
CA PRO A 183 -13.04 21.07 -3.91
C PRO A 183 -12.94 21.73 -5.28
N ARG A 184 -14.08 22.13 -5.87
CA ARG A 184 -14.16 22.63 -7.26
C ARG A 184 -13.25 23.84 -7.52
N ASP A 185 -13.10 24.71 -6.53
CA ASP A 185 -12.20 25.87 -6.52
C ASP A 185 -10.71 25.51 -6.49
N GLN A 186 -10.37 24.28 -6.09
CA GLN A 186 -8.99 23.78 -5.97
C GLN A 186 -8.61 22.77 -7.06
N VAL A 187 -9.53 22.41 -7.97
CA VAL A 187 -9.27 21.38 -8.99
C VAL A 187 -8.14 21.78 -9.95
N VAL A 188 -8.10 23.05 -10.38
CA VAL A 188 -7.06 23.52 -11.31
C VAL A 188 -5.67 23.42 -10.67
N GLU A 189 -5.57 23.82 -9.41
CA GLU A 189 -4.34 23.70 -8.62
C GLU A 189 -3.97 22.22 -8.42
N PHE A 190 -4.94 21.37 -8.06
CA PHE A 190 -4.73 19.93 -7.92
C PHE A 190 -4.17 19.31 -9.20
N ILE A 191 -4.76 19.58 -10.37
CA ILE A 191 -4.31 19.02 -11.65
C ILE A 191 -2.87 19.44 -11.93
N LYS A 192 -2.51 20.70 -11.66
CA LYS A 192 -1.13 21.18 -11.82
C LYS A 192 -0.17 20.42 -10.90
N VAL A 193 -0.48 20.30 -9.61
CA VAL A 193 0.36 19.58 -8.65
C VAL A 193 0.47 18.11 -9.02
N PHE A 194 -0.65 17.46 -9.33
CA PHE A 194 -0.73 16.06 -9.73
C PHE A 194 0.13 15.77 -10.97
N THR A 195 -0.04 16.55 -12.04
CA THR A 195 0.72 16.34 -13.28
C THR A 195 2.21 16.62 -13.10
N THR A 196 2.58 17.66 -12.35
CA THR A 196 3.99 17.96 -12.04
C THR A 196 4.62 16.84 -11.22
N THR A 197 3.92 16.38 -10.18
CA THR A 197 4.34 15.29 -9.29
C THR A 197 4.55 13.97 -10.05
N LEU A 198 3.62 13.61 -10.95
CA LEU A 198 3.78 12.40 -11.76
C LEU A 198 4.91 12.54 -12.78
N LYS A 199 5.15 13.73 -13.35
CA LYS A 199 6.29 13.98 -14.23
C LYS A 199 7.62 13.80 -13.48
N GLU A 200 7.74 14.31 -12.25
CA GLU A 200 8.92 14.15 -11.41
C GLU A 200 9.24 12.67 -11.10
N ALA A 201 8.20 11.85 -10.93
CA ALA A 201 8.33 10.43 -10.65
C ALA A 201 8.41 9.52 -11.90
N GLU A 202 8.47 10.11 -13.10
CA GLU A 202 8.41 9.42 -14.39
C GLU A 202 7.18 8.49 -14.50
N LEU A 203 6.02 8.98 -14.08
CA LEU A 203 4.72 8.30 -14.08
C LEU A 203 3.71 8.96 -15.04
N LEU A 204 4.13 9.95 -15.81
CA LEU A 204 3.28 10.66 -16.77
C LEU A 204 4.03 10.91 -18.07
N GLU A 205 3.46 10.44 -19.18
CA GLU A 205 3.95 10.70 -20.53
C GLU A 205 3.03 11.69 -21.25
N GLU A 206 3.62 12.60 -22.03
CA GLU A 206 2.89 13.51 -22.90
C GLU A 206 2.88 12.95 -24.33
N LEU A 207 1.70 12.66 -24.85
CA LEU A 207 1.51 12.10 -26.18
C LEU A 207 1.60 13.20 -27.25
N SER A 208 1.89 12.82 -28.50
CA SER A 208 2.04 13.74 -29.63
C SER A 208 0.81 14.61 -29.94
N ASN A 209 -0.36 14.22 -29.42
CA ASN A 209 -1.62 14.96 -29.53
C ASN A 209 -1.90 15.91 -28.33
N GLY A 210 -0.93 16.10 -27.44
CA GLY A 210 -1.05 16.94 -26.25
C GLY A 210 -1.85 16.31 -25.09
N LYS A 211 -2.25 15.04 -25.21
CA LYS A 211 -2.89 14.29 -24.11
C LYS A 211 -1.83 13.66 -23.21
N PHE A 212 -2.20 13.42 -21.95
CA PHE A 212 -1.33 12.76 -20.99
C PHE A 212 -1.73 11.31 -20.77
N ARG A 213 -0.74 10.42 -20.69
CA ARG A 213 -0.91 9.02 -20.30
C ARG A 213 -0.26 8.79 -18.96
N VAL A 214 -1.00 8.18 -18.03
CA VAL A 214 -0.43 7.79 -16.73
C VAL A 214 0.24 6.44 -16.89
N LEU A 215 1.55 6.41 -16.63
CA LEU A 215 2.36 5.21 -16.77
C LEU A 215 2.16 4.31 -15.55
N ASP A 216 1.91 3.04 -15.83
CA ASP A 216 1.97 2.01 -14.81
C ASP A 216 3.34 1.34 -14.86
N VAL A 217 4.21 1.76 -13.97
CA VAL A 217 5.56 1.18 -13.80
C VAL A 217 5.56 -0.06 -12.91
N SER A 218 4.37 -0.49 -12.44
CA SER A 218 4.13 -1.85 -11.93
C SER A 218 3.82 -2.84 -13.06
N SER A 219 3.53 -2.34 -14.27
CA SER A 219 3.61 -3.14 -15.49
C SER A 219 5.03 -2.99 -16.06
N PRO A 220 5.70 -4.09 -16.46
CA PRO A 220 7.02 -4.04 -17.07
C PRO A 220 6.95 -3.46 -18.49
N ALA A 221 6.28 -2.33 -18.72
CA ALA A 221 6.36 -1.65 -20.01
C ALA A 221 7.59 -0.74 -20.09
N ASP A 222 7.93 0.06 -19.06
CA ASP A 222 8.78 1.24 -19.34
C ASP A 222 9.96 1.56 -18.38
N THR A 223 10.33 0.76 -17.37
CA THR A 223 11.63 1.05 -16.69
C THR A 223 12.35 -0.11 -15.98
N SER A 224 11.68 -1.17 -15.52
CA SER A 224 12.35 -2.40 -15.05
C SER A 224 12.61 -3.41 -16.18
N THR A 225 11.90 -3.21 -17.30
CA THR A 225 11.78 -4.12 -18.42
C THR A 225 13.09 -4.38 -19.14
N GLN A 226 13.93 -3.37 -19.36
CA GLN A 226 15.13 -3.59 -20.17
C GLN A 226 16.10 -4.57 -19.51
N VAL A 227 16.35 -4.44 -18.20
CA VAL A 227 17.28 -5.36 -17.50
C VAL A 227 16.66 -6.74 -17.30
N GLY A 228 15.40 -6.81 -16.83
CA GLY A 228 14.72 -8.07 -16.59
C GLY A 228 14.41 -8.83 -17.88
N GLU A 229 13.97 -8.15 -18.95
CA GLU A 229 13.77 -8.78 -20.26
C GLU A 229 15.06 -9.13 -20.96
N GLU A 230 16.14 -8.35 -20.85
CA GLU A 230 17.44 -8.75 -21.39
C GLU A 230 17.96 -9.99 -20.69
N GLN A 231 17.82 -10.06 -19.36
CA GLN A 231 18.20 -11.23 -18.58
C GLN A 231 17.33 -12.44 -18.92
N ILE A 232 16.02 -12.27 -19.03
CA ILE A 232 15.09 -13.33 -19.49
C ILE A 232 15.41 -13.75 -20.92
N LYS A 233 15.69 -12.83 -21.84
CA LYS A 233 16.11 -13.14 -23.22
C LYS A 233 17.42 -13.93 -23.21
N LYS A 234 18.39 -13.52 -22.41
CA LYS A 234 19.68 -14.22 -22.24
C LYS A 234 19.48 -15.64 -21.68
N LEU A 235 18.69 -15.79 -20.63
CA LEU A 235 18.40 -17.09 -20.01
C LEU A 235 17.56 -17.98 -20.94
N SER A 236 16.65 -17.40 -21.70
CA SER A 236 15.85 -18.15 -22.70
C SER A 236 16.68 -18.60 -23.91
N LYS A 237 17.83 -17.99 -24.17
CA LYS A 237 18.68 -18.30 -25.32
C LYS A 237 19.32 -19.67 -25.17
N GLY A 238 18.88 -20.64 -25.98
CA GLY A 238 19.37 -22.03 -25.95
C GLY A 238 18.52 -23.00 -25.14
N LEU A 239 17.43 -22.53 -24.50
CA LEU A 239 16.44 -23.40 -23.86
C LEU A 239 15.43 -23.90 -24.90
N THR A 240 15.34 -25.22 -25.07
CA THR A 240 14.24 -25.88 -25.77
C THR A 240 13.12 -26.19 -24.78
N VAL A 241 11.97 -25.55 -24.98
CA VAL A 241 10.74 -25.79 -24.20
C VAL A 241 9.79 -26.60 -25.07
N ALA A 242 9.37 -27.78 -24.60
CA ALA A 242 8.39 -28.60 -25.28
C ALA A 242 6.98 -28.02 -25.09
N ALA A 243 6.06 -28.33 -26.01
CA ALA A 243 4.69 -27.78 -25.97
C ALA A 243 3.90 -28.21 -24.71
N ASP A 244 4.30 -29.32 -24.09
CA ASP A 244 3.73 -29.91 -22.89
C ASP A 244 4.53 -29.61 -21.61
N ASP A 245 5.67 -28.89 -21.71
CA ASP A 245 6.44 -28.52 -20.53
C ASP A 245 5.61 -27.55 -19.65
N ALA A 246 5.36 -27.98 -18.42
CA ALA A 246 4.54 -27.25 -17.45
C ALA A 246 5.31 -26.89 -16.17
N CYS A 247 4.90 -25.80 -15.53
CA CYS A 247 5.22 -25.49 -14.15
C CYS A 247 3.99 -25.73 -13.28
N PHE A 248 4.09 -26.64 -12.31
CA PHE A 248 3.00 -26.92 -11.36
C PHE A 248 3.14 -26.08 -10.10
N VAL A 249 2.07 -25.36 -9.74
CA VAL A 249 2.05 -24.41 -8.63
C VAL A 249 1.36 -25.00 -7.42
N MET A 250 2.13 -25.21 -6.35
CA MET A 250 1.69 -25.66 -5.03
C MET A 250 1.54 -24.43 -4.14
N MET A 251 0.30 -24.04 -3.85
CA MET A 251 0.03 -22.79 -3.11
C MET A 251 -1.26 -22.84 -2.27
N PRO A 252 -1.39 -21.99 -1.25
CA PRO A 252 -2.67 -21.78 -0.56
C PRO A 252 -3.72 -21.19 -1.51
N PHE A 253 -4.94 -21.72 -1.48
CA PHE A 253 -6.06 -21.20 -2.30
C PHE A 253 -6.75 -19.97 -1.69
N ALA A 254 -6.67 -19.80 -0.38
CA ALA A 254 -7.35 -18.71 0.30
C ALA A 254 -6.72 -17.36 -0.05
N ASN A 255 -7.57 -16.36 -0.29
CA ASN A 255 -7.11 -14.98 -0.43
C ASN A 255 -6.49 -14.47 0.89
N PRO A 256 -5.49 -13.57 0.81
CA PRO A 256 -5.01 -12.89 -0.40
C PRO A 256 -4.05 -13.70 -1.27
N ILE A 257 -3.44 -14.77 -0.75
CA ILE A 257 -2.39 -15.54 -1.47
C ILE A 257 -2.95 -16.25 -2.70
N GLY A 258 -4.18 -16.78 -2.63
CA GLY A 258 -4.85 -17.43 -3.76
C GLY A 258 -4.89 -16.58 -5.03
N GLY A 259 -5.10 -15.26 -4.88
CA GLY A 259 -5.11 -14.30 -5.99
C GLY A 259 -3.74 -14.06 -6.64
N TYR A 260 -2.64 -14.49 -6.03
CA TYR A 260 -1.29 -14.35 -6.60
C TYR A 260 -1.08 -15.27 -7.80
N TYR A 261 -1.88 -16.32 -7.95
CA TYR A 261 -1.80 -17.19 -9.11
C TYR A 261 -2.03 -16.43 -10.41
N ASP A 262 -3.19 -15.81 -10.56
CA ASP A 262 -3.57 -15.11 -11.79
C ASP A 262 -2.77 -13.83 -12.00
N SER A 263 -2.44 -13.13 -10.91
CA SER A 263 -1.76 -11.84 -10.97
C SER A 263 -0.23 -11.92 -11.06
N ILE A 264 0.39 -13.02 -10.62
CA ILE A 264 1.86 -13.12 -10.49
C ILE A 264 2.39 -14.43 -11.09
N TYR A 265 1.97 -15.59 -10.56
CA TYR A 265 2.64 -16.86 -10.89
C TYR A 265 2.35 -17.34 -12.31
N LYS A 266 1.09 -17.33 -12.74
CA LYS A 266 0.73 -17.72 -14.11
C LYS A 266 1.42 -16.82 -15.15
N PRO A 267 1.36 -15.48 -15.05
CA PRO A 267 2.12 -14.61 -15.95
C PRO A 267 3.64 -14.85 -15.92
N ALA A 268 4.24 -15.13 -14.76
CA ALA A 268 5.66 -15.43 -14.65
C ALA A 268 6.06 -16.72 -15.38
N ILE A 269 5.24 -17.77 -15.21
CA ILE A 269 5.43 -19.08 -15.86
C ILE A 269 5.27 -18.96 -17.38
N GLU A 270 4.24 -18.26 -17.84
CA GLU A 270 4.00 -18.02 -19.27
C GLU A 270 5.12 -17.17 -19.90
N LYS A 271 5.69 -16.22 -19.15
CA LYS A 271 6.87 -15.45 -19.58
C LYS A 271 8.10 -16.33 -19.79
N ALA A 272 8.21 -17.44 -19.05
CA ALA A 272 9.22 -18.48 -19.26
C ALA A 272 8.82 -19.53 -20.33
N LYS A 273 7.71 -19.32 -21.03
CA LYS A 273 7.16 -20.19 -22.10
C LYS A 273 6.70 -21.57 -21.66
N LEU A 274 6.41 -21.74 -20.36
CA LEU A 274 5.84 -22.97 -19.82
C LEU A 274 4.33 -22.85 -19.69
N LYS A 275 3.63 -23.99 -19.65
CA LYS A 275 2.23 -24.03 -19.22
C LYS A 275 2.14 -23.87 -17.70
N ALA A 276 1.36 -22.91 -17.22
CA ALA A 276 1.03 -22.82 -15.80
C ALA A 276 -0.07 -23.84 -15.44
N ASP A 277 0.19 -24.65 -14.42
CA ASP A 277 -0.77 -25.63 -13.92
C ASP A 277 -0.97 -25.46 -12.40
N ARG A 278 -2.22 -25.56 -11.95
CA ARG A 278 -2.63 -25.53 -10.54
C ARG A 278 -3.80 -26.50 -10.39
N ALA A 279 -3.76 -27.30 -9.32
CA ALA A 279 -4.66 -28.44 -9.12
C ALA A 279 -6.17 -28.10 -9.06
N ASP A 280 -6.57 -26.83 -9.04
CA ASP A 280 -7.95 -26.39 -8.93
C ASP A 280 -8.59 -25.93 -10.27
N ALA A 281 -7.86 -25.96 -11.38
CA ALA A 281 -8.42 -25.57 -12.69
C ALA A 281 -9.63 -26.44 -13.11
N ASP A 282 -9.78 -27.63 -12.50
CA ASP A 282 -10.78 -28.64 -12.88
C ASP A 282 -11.52 -29.21 -11.65
N LEU A 283 -11.98 -28.34 -10.74
CA LEU A 283 -12.80 -28.69 -9.57
C LEU A 283 -14.13 -29.44 -9.92
N TYR A 284 -14.47 -29.54 -11.21
CA TYR A 284 -15.66 -30.23 -11.72
C TYR A 284 -15.36 -31.60 -12.36
N GLY A 285 -14.09 -32.04 -12.41
CA GLY A 285 -13.70 -33.35 -12.93
C GLY A 285 -13.96 -34.48 -11.93
N THR A 286 -14.44 -35.63 -12.41
CA THR A 286 -14.83 -36.82 -11.61
C THR A 286 -13.65 -37.62 -11.01
N GLY A 287 -12.48 -37.02 -10.80
CA GLY A 287 -11.27 -37.66 -10.26
C GLY A 287 -11.01 -37.35 -8.78
N LYS A 288 -10.21 -38.18 -8.10
CA LYS A 288 -9.74 -37.83 -6.75
C LYS A 288 -8.74 -36.67 -6.88
N ILE A 289 -8.91 -35.60 -6.10
CA ILE A 289 -8.01 -34.43 -6.08
C ILE A 289 -6.54 -34.84 -5.95
N ILE A 290 -6.26 -35.91 -5.19
CA ILE A 290 -4.91 -36.43 -5.01
C ILE A 290 -4.28 -36.95 -6.31
N ASP A 291 -5.07 -37.52 -7.23
CA ASP A 291 -4.57 -38.03 -8.52
C ASP A 291 -4.18 -36.87 -9.44
N GLN A 292 -4.91 -35.76 -9.38
CA GLN A 292 -4.59 -34.53 -10.11
C GLN A 292 -3.31 -33.89 -9.59
N ILE A 293 -3.17 -33.78 -8.26
CA ILE A 293 -1.95 -33.29 -7.61
C ILE A 293 -0.76 -34.18 -7.98
N TRP A 294 -0.91 -35.50 -7.86
CA TRP A 294 0.14 -36.45 -8.21
C TRP A 294 0.56 -36.34 -9.67
N LYS A 295 -0.42 -36.26 -10.58
CA LYS A 295 -0.16 -36.03 -12.01
C LYS A 295 0.58 -34.72 -12.23
N GLY A 296 0.11 -33.62 -11.64
CA GLY A 296 0.74 -32.30 -11.75
C GLY A 296 2.20 -32.31 -11.29
N ILE A 297 2.48 -32.89 -10.12
CA ILE A 297 3.85 -33.02 -9.58
C ILE A 297 4.73 -33.87 -10.50
N THR A 298 4.24 -35.01 -10.96
CA THR A 298 5.04 -35.97 -11.74
C THR A 298 5.32 -35.46 -13.15
N SER A 299 4.33 -34.88 -13.83
CA SER A 299 4.46 -34.40 -15.22
C SER A 299 5.12 -33.03 -15.36
N ALA A 300 5.09 -32.19 -14.33
CA ALA A 300 5.67 -30.85 -14.43
C ALA A 300 7.19 -30.90 -14.58
N ARG A 301 7.74 -30.02 -15.41
CA ARG A 301 9.18 -29.88 -15.59
C ARG A 301 9.84 -29.19 -14.39
N VAL A 302 9.13 -28.24 -13.79
CA VAL A 302 9.53 -27.49 -12.60
C VAL A 302 8.32 -27.27 -11.72
N LEU A 303 8.52 -27.16 -10.41
CA LEU A 303 7.46 -26.83 -9.46
C LEU A 303 7.72 -25.48 -8.80
N LEU A 304 6.64 -24.80 -8.41
CA LEU A 304 6.70 -23.59 -7.59
C LEU A 304 5.91 -23.83 -6.31
N ALA A 305 6.55 -23.62 -5.16
CA ALA A 305 5.95 -23.83 -3.84
C ALA A 305 5.87 -22.51 -3.07
N GLU A 306 4.65 -22.12 -2.69
CA GLU A 306 4.41 -20.91 -1.93
C GLU A 306 4.20 -21.21 -0.43
N LEU A 307 5.17 -20.80 0.40
CA LEU A 307 5.32 -21.27 1.78
C LEU A 307 4.76 -20.32 2.85
N THR A 308 4.26 -19.13 2.48
CA THR A 308 3.71 -18.18 3.45
C THR A 308 2.55 -18.79 4.24
N ASN A 309 2.51 -18.53 5.54
CA ASN A 309 1.56 -19.08 6.51
C ASN A 309 1.68 -20.59 6.75
N ARG A 310 2.77 -21.24 6.31
CA ARG A 310 3.09 -22.65 6.60
C ARG A 310 1.92 -23.60 6.28
N ASN A 311 1.37 -23.49 5.07
CA ASN A 311 0.25 -24.31 4.67
C ASN A 311 0.64 -25.80 4.63
N ALA A 312 -0.05 -26.63 5.43
CA ALA A 312 0.27 -28.05 5.58
C ALA A 312 0.13 -28.85 4.27
N ASN A 313 -0.83 -28.49 3.41
CA ASN A 313 -1.01 -29.16 2.12
C ASN A 313 0.16 -28.87 1.18
N VAL A 314 0.58 -27.61 1.10
CA VAL A 314 1.75 -27.22 0.28
C VAL A 314 3.01 -27.92 0.77
N LEU A 315 3.21 -28.04 2.09
CA LEU A 315 4.35 -28.77 2.65
C LEU A 315 4.29 -30.28 2.36
N TYR A 316 3.10 -30.86 2.37
CA TYR A 316 2.90 -32.27 2.01
C TYR A 316 3.23 -32.52 0.53
N GLU A 317 2.71 -31.69 -0.37
CA GLU A 317 3.00 -31.74 -1.81
C GLU A 317 4.50 -31.51 -2.10
N LEU A 318 5.12 -30.58 -1.39
CA LEU A 318 6.55 -30.32 -1.47
C LEU A 318 7.39 -31.53 -1.04
N GLY A 319 6.97 -32.23 0.02
CA GLY A 319 7.59 -33.49 0.45
C GLY A 319 7.55 -34.56 -0.64
N LEU A 320 6.40 -34.71 -1.32
CA LEU A 320 6.26 -35.63 -2.46
C LEU A 320 7.16 -35.23 -3.63
N ALA A 321 7.22 -33.94 -3.96
CA ALA A 321 8.09 -33.42 -5.02
C ALA A 321 9.57 -33.69 -4.75
N HIS A 322 10.02 -33.48 -3.50
CA HIS A 322 11.39 -33.79 -3.09
C HIS A 322 11.71 -35.28 -3.14
N ALA A 323 10.77 -36.14 -2.73
CA ALA A 323 10.93 -37.59 -2.81
C ALA A 323 11.04 -38.08 -4.27
N LEU A 324 10.44 -37.36 -5.21
CA LEU A 324 10.51 -37.60 -6.65
C LEU A 324 11.69 -36.87 -7.33
N HIS A 325 12.58 -36.26 -6.57
CA HIS A 325 13.75 -35.51 -7.08
C HIS A 325 13.37 -34.40 -8.07
N LYS A 326 12.19 -33.82 -7.92
CA LYS A 326 11.72 -32.76 -8.81
C LYS A 326 12.39 -31.43 -8.44
N PRO A 327 12.72 -30.58 -9.43
CA PRO A 327 13.24 -29.24 -9.15
C PRO A 327 12.11 -28.33 -8.66
N VAL A 328 12.31 -27.68 -7.52
CA VAL A 328 11.29 -26.82 -6.89
C VAL A 328 11.84 -25.42 -6.60
N ILE A 329 11.08 -24.41 -7.00
CA ILE A 329 11.32 -23.01 -6.66
C ILE A 329 10.49 -22.68 -5.43
N LEU A 330 11.15 -22.24 -4.36
CA LEU A 330 10.50 -21.88 -3.11
C LEU A 330 10.25 -20.37 -3.04
N VAL A 331 9.05 -19.98 -2.64
CA VAL A 331 8.63 -18.59 -2.46
C VAL A 331 8.10 -18.41 -1.03
N CYS A 332 8.34 -17.24 -0.43
CA CYS A 332 7.78 -16.88 0.86
C CYS A 332 7.73 -15.35 1.06
N SER A 333 6.72 -14.86 1.76
CA SER A 333 6.66 -13.48 2.23
C SER A 333 7.79 -13.22 3.23
N LYS A 334 8.52 -12.12 3.06
CA LYS A 334 9.63 -11.73 3.94
C LYS A 334 9.19 -11.53 5.39
N ALA A 335 7.99 -10.98 5.61
CA ALA A 335 7.39 -10.87 6.94
C ALA A 335 7.10 -12.24 7.60
N ASN A 336 7.14 -13.31 6.81
CA ASN A 336 6.82 -14.69 7.17
C ASN A 336 8.03 -15.63 7.01
N GLU A 337 9.26 -15.13 7.00
CA GLU A 337 10.47 -15.95 6.81
C GLU A 337 10.55 -17.15 7.79
N GLY A 338 10.03 -16.98 9.01
CA GLY A 338 9.92 -18.05 10.01
C GLY A 338 9.00 -19.21 9.63
N ASP A 339 8.16 -19.05 8.61
CA ASP A 339 7.28 -20.12 8.10
C ASP A 339 8.06 -21.17 7.32
N VAL A 340 9.22 -20.81 6.75
CA VAL A 340 10.12 -21.75 6.05
C VAL A 340 10.71 -22.74 7.07
N PRO A 341 10.44 -24.05 6.92
CA PRO A 341 11.03 -25.11 7.76
C PRO A 341 12.56 -25.03 7.79
N PHE A 342 13.15 -25.35 8.94
CA PHE A 342 14.60 -25.28 9.14
C PHE A 342 15.38 -26.06 8.07
N ASP A 343 14.90 -27.26 7.72
CA ASP A 343 15.48 -28.12 6.68
C ASP A 343 15.43 -27.53 5.28
N LEU A 344 14.67 -26.45 5.03
CA LEU A 344 14.59 -25.78 3.73
C LEU A 344 15.37 -24.46 3.68
N ARG A 345 15.88 -23.96 4.81
CA ARG A 345 16.56 -22.64 4.85
C ARG A 345 17.90 -22.61 4.12
N HIS A 346 18.51 -23.77 3.89
CA HIS A 346 19.73 -23.88 3.09
C HIS A 346 19.44 -23.96 1.58
N VAL A 347 18.16 -24.13 1.21
CA VAL A 347 17.69 -24.05 -0.17
C VAL A 347 17.39 -22.59 -0.49
N ARG A 348 17.61 -22.20 -1.74
CA ARG A 348 17.30 -20.85 -2.20
C ARG A 348 15.78 -20.60 -2.13
N VAL A 349 15.39 -19.60 -1.34
CA VAL A 349 14.00 -19.11 -1.24
C VAL A 349 13.91 -17.71 -1.84
N ILE A 350 12.89 -17.47 -2.66
CA ILE A 350 12.54 -16.14 -3.15
C ILE A 350 11.68 -15.45 -2.10
N TYR A 351 12.26 -14.45 -1.42
CA TYR A 351 11.51 -13.60 -0.51
C TYR A 351 10.91 -12.39 -1.21
N TYR A 352 9.61 -12.15 -0.99
CA TYR A 352 8.90 -10.94 -1.43
C TYR A 352 8.46 -10.09 -0.24
N ASP A 353 8.56 -8.77 -0.37
CA ASP A 353 8.30 -7.82 0.70
C ASP A 353 7.04 -7.02 0.39
N LYS A 354 5.93 -7.29 1.08
CA LYS A 354 4.64 -6.63 0.80
C LYS A 354 4.63 -5.14 1.11
N ASP A 355 5.62 -4.64 1.86
CA ASP A 355 5.76 -3.21 2.14
C ASP A 355 6.39 -2.46 0.95
N ASP A 356 6.96 -3.18 -0.02
CA ASP A 356 7.42 -2.64 -1.29
C ASP A 356 6.23 -2.48 -2.25
N PRO A 357 5.87 -1.28 -2.71
CA PRO A 357 4.71 -1.08 -3.59
C PRO A 357 4.76 -1.88 -4.90
N PHE A 358 5.93 -2.34 -5.30
CA PHE A 358 6.17 -3.10 -6.54
C PHE A 358 6.45 -4.58 -6.31
N TRP A 359 6.16 -5.09 -5.10
CA TRP A 359 6.50 -6.45 -4.71
C TRP A 359 5.95 -7.52 -5.65
N GLY A 360 4.73 -7.35 -6.17
CA GLY A 360 4.09 -8.32 -7.05
C GLY A 360 4.82 -8.47 -8.39
N THR A 361 5.18 -7.35 -9.01
CA THR A 361 5.95 -7.33 -10.27
C THR A 361 7.36 -7.85 -10.07
N LYS A 362 8.03 -7.45 -8.98
CA LYS A 362 9.35 -7.97 -8.62
C LYS A 362 9.32 -9.48 -8.40
N LEU A 363 8.27 -9.98 -7.76
CA LEU A 363 8.09 -11.42 -7.55
C LEU A 363 7.86 -12.14 -8.89
N LEU A 364 7.01 -11.60 -9.77
CA LEU A 364 6.77 -12.14 -11.11
C LEU A 364 8.09 -12.28 -11.90
N GLU A 365 8.87 -11.20 -11.99
CA GLU A 365 10.15 -11.21 -12.71
C GLU A 365 11.14 -12.21 -12.10
N LYS A 366 11.30 -12.20 -10.77
CA LYS A 366 12.18 -13.15 -10.08
C LYS A 366 11.76 -14.60 -10.29
N VAL A 367 10.46 -14.89 -10.27
CA VAL A 367 9.94 -16.24 -10.53
C VAL A 367 10.26 -16.65 -11.97
N ALA A 368 10.00 -15.80 -12.96
CA ALA A 368 10.30 -16.09 -14.36
C ALA A 368 11.81 -16.36 -14.59
N GLU A 369 12.68 -15.54 -13.99
CA GLU A 369 14.13 -15.73 -14.05
C GLU A 369 14.58 -17.03 -13.40
N ASN A 370 14.05 -17.37 -12.21
CA ASN A 370 14.41 -18.60 -11.51
C ASN A 370 13.90 -19.83 -12.26
N ILE A 371 12.71 -19.77 -12.87
CA ILE A 371 12.21 -20.84 -13.75
C ILE A 371 13.20 -21.10 -14.87
N LEU A 372 13.62 -20.07 -15.61
CA LEU A 372 14.56 -20.23 -16.71
C LEU A 372 15.93 -20.74 -16.23
N SER A 373 16.42 -20.23 -15.10
CA SER A 373 17.67 -20.69 -14.48
C SER A 373 17.61 -22.17 -14.12
N VAL A 374 16.52 -22.62 -13.48
CA VAL A 374 16.29 -24.01 -13.10
C VAL A 374 16.13 -24.90 -14.34
N MET A 375 15.53 -24.40 -15.42
CA MET A 375 15.44 -25.17 -16.66
C MET A 375 16.81 -25.41 -17.33
N GLN A 376 17.78 -24.50 -17.12
CA GLN A 376 19.15 -24.67 -17.59
C GLN A 376 19.94 -25.62 -16.69
N GLU A 377 19.81 -25.46 -15.37
CA GLU A 377 20.56 -26.23 -14.37
C GLU A 377 19.61 -26.77 -13.27
N PRO A 378 18.84 -27.84 -13.55
CA PRO A 378 17.80 -28.30 -12.62
C PRO A 378 18.33 -28.78 -11.27
N LYS A 379 19.58 -29.25 -11.23
CA LYS A 379 20.19 -29.86 -10.05
C LYS A 379 20.28 -28.91 -8.86
N ASP A 380 20.40 -27.61 -9.12
CA ASP A 380 20.50 -26.59 -8.08
C ASP A 380 19.18 -26.37 -7.33
N ALA A 381 18.06 -26.82 -7.90
CA ALA A 381 16.73 -26.74 -7.30
C ALA A 381 16.20 -28.10 -6.85
N VAL A 382 17.00 -29.16 -6.91
CA VAL A 382 16.64 -30.49 -6.41
C VAL A 382 17.26 -30.68 -5.03
N LEU A 383 16.42 -30.80 -4.00
CA LEU A 383 16.88 -30.94 -2.61
C LEU A 383 17.74 -32.18 -2.39
N PHE A 384 17.36 -33.31 -2.99
CA PHE A 384 18.08 -34.58 -2.88
C PHE A 384 18.52 -35.00 -4.29
N PRO A 385 19.72 -34.65 -4.76
CA PRO A 385 20.17 -35.10 -6.07
C PRO A 385 20.36 -36.63 -6.07
N GLU A 386 20.06 -37.29 -7.19
CA GLU A 386 20.37 -38.72 -7.34
C GLU A 386 21.86 -38.97 -7.11
N LYS A 387 22.17 -39.97 -6.27
CA LYS A 387 23.55 -40.43 -6.13
C LYS A 387 23.97 -41.07 -7.45
N LYS A 388 24.97 -40.48 -8.10
CA LYS A 388 25.62 -41.04 -9.29
C LYS A 388 26.18 -42.44 -9.03
#